data_AF-O20533-F1
#
_entry.id   AF-O20533-F1
#
_cell.length_a   1.000
_cell.length_b   1.000
_cell.length_c   1.000
_cell.angle_alpha   90.00
_cell.angle_beta   90.00
_cell.angle_gamma   90.00
#
_symmetry.space_group_name_H-M   'P 1'
#
loop_
_entity.id
_entity.type
_entity.pdbx_description
1 polymer ?
#
loop_
_entity_poly.entity_id
_entity_poly.type
_entity_poly.pdbx_seq_one_letter_code
_entity_poly.pdbx_strand_id
1 'polypeptide(L)'
;RSPDLTAINYFKIYGANCFGNKIDKLSFDDRIKWVDDNIDDIINFKNFNLINKAESKLLFIAFCFEFNKFLNFLNDESSSYFISHLPIQLDASCNGFQHIAMLVRDGNLAKTLNFGISYWDNIPDDFYSFIATHLKEFYDYALNSKSSDNKTIESIYRLKDLTINRAMIKKAIMTIPYNATSVALIDYLKSDFDLIPKDQIPEEFKGDDLVYEFKNDKNIILKGNDFVVLYKGIKYILTKVFPSLEKLGEYFNSIVDICCLFKLTIPWVLPSGLVIEQSYAKTSKTRITPLNYSKISYQINVVDKSNFDKNKQKAGLMPNFIHSLDSSTLIMVLRSHFNKSGYKNIYAIHDCFAVTSNNMQQLIDCLKLTYIYLYSNKGYLRNFDDNFKNYLKNILNENFDLDTLTITKPNNKIIKYPDVNKVIQNTFDVKYINNTSYVLV
;
A
#
# COMPACT_ATOMS: atom_id res chain seq x y z
N ARG A 1 9.61 40.74 -10.93
CA ARG A 1 9.45 39.27 -11.08
C ARG A 1 8.28 38.87 -10.18
N SER A 2 7.18 38.31 -10.70
CA SER A 2 6.14 37.76 -9.81
C SER A 2 6.56 36.34 -9.44
N PRO A 3 6.84 36.02 -8.17
CA PRO A 3 7.25 34.67 -7.80
C PRO A 3 6.08 33.70 -7.99
N ASP A 4 6.34 32.58 -8.66
CA ASP A 4 5.45 31.41 -8.58
C ASP A 4 5.66 30.79 -7.19
N LEU A 5 4.94 31.32 -6.21
CA LEU A 5 5.05 30.91 -4.80
C LEU A 5 4.73 29.43 -4.63
N THR A 6 3.76 28.91 -5.39
CA THR A 6 3.39 27.49 -5.35
C THR A 6 4.55 26.61 -5.82
N ALA A 7 5.22 26.98 -6.93
CA ALA A 7 6.41 26.26 -7.39
C ALA A 7 7.54 26.27 -6.36
N ILE A 8 7.82 27.44 -5.77
CA ILE A 8 8.88 27.59 -4.77
C ILE A 8 8.56 26.74 -3.53
N ASN A 9 7.31 26.73 -3.09
CA ASN A 9 6.88 25.95 -1.95
C ASN A 9 7.05 24.45 -2.19
N TYR A 10 6.61 23.92 -3.35
CA TYR A 10 6.84 22.50 -3.68
C TYR A 10 8.33 22.16 -3.76
N PHE A 11 9.16 23.10 -4.22
CA PHE A 11 10.61 22.94 -4.21
C PHE A 11 11.16 22.76 -2.79
N LYS A 12 10.74 23.61 -1.84
CA LYS A 12 11.12 23.47 -0.43
C LYS A 12 10.56 22.20 0.20
N ILE A 13 9.29 21.86 -0.04
CA ILE A 13 8.67 20.61 0.43
C ILE A 13 9.48 19.39 -0.04
N TYR A 14 9.92 19.38 -1.30
CA TYR A 14 10.77 18.31 -1.82
C TYR A 14 12.10 18.18 -1.07
N GLY A 15 12.77 19.31 -0.78
CA GLY A 15 13.99 19.32 0.01
C GLY A 15 13.81 18.73 1.41
N ALA A 16 12.73 19.13 2.09
CA ALA A 16 12.35 18.59 3.39
C ALA A 16 12.03 17.08 3.33
N ASN A 17 11.31 16.63 2.30
CA ASN A 17 11.00 15.22 2.07
C ASN A 17 12.27 14.38 1.83
N CYS A 18 13.22 14.91 1.05
CA CYS A 18 14.51 14.25 0.80
C CYS A 18 15.37 14.15 2.07
N PHE A 19 15.28 15.13 2.97
CA PHE A 19 15.96 15.08 4.26
C PHE A 19 15.40 13.99 5.17
N GLY A 20 14.06 13.82 5.22
CA GLY A 20 13.42 12.80 6.06
C GLY A 20 13.53 13.09 7.56
N ASN A 21 13.77 12.08 8.39
CA ASN A 21 13.92 12.20 9.85
C ASN A 21 12.70 12.81 10.55
N LYS A 22 11.49 12.38 10.17
CA LYS A 22 10.20 12.91 10.67
C LYS A 22 9.84 14.30 10.14
N ILE A 23 10.73 14.99 9.42
CA ILE A 23 10.39 16.27 8.77
C ILE A 23 9.35 16.03 7.66
N ASP A 24 9.48 14.92 6.93
CA ASP A 24 8.53 14.42 5.93
C ASP A 24 7.16 14.01 6.51
N LYS A 25 6.97 14.13 7.82
CA LYS A 25 5.73 13.86 8.55
C LYS A 25 5.08 15.12 9.11
N LEU A 26 5.74 16.26 9.01
CA LEU A 26 5.19 17.55 9.41
C LEU A 26 4.21 18.07 8.35
N SER A 27 3.49 19.14 8.69
CA SER A 27 2.66 19.89 7.74
C SER A 27 3.53 20.45 6.59
N PHE A 28 2.93 20.75 5.44
CA PHE A 28 3.68 21.38 4.35
C PHE A 28 4.26 22.73 4.76
N ASP A 29 3.54 23.51 5.56
CA ASP A 29 4.03 24.80 6.07
C ASP A 29 5.26 24.64 6.99
N ASP A 30 5.24 23.65 7.88
CA ASP A 30 6.38 23.35 8.75
C ASP A 30 7.59 22.82 7.96
N ARG A 31 7.36 22.06 6.88
CA ARG A 31 8.43 21.61 5.97
C ARG A 31 9.09 22.78 5.25
N ILE A 32 8.28 23.71 4.77
CA ILE A 32 8.76 24.95 4.14
C ILE A 32 9.59 25.76 5.14
N LYS A 33 9.06 25.95 6.35
CA LYS A 33 9.74 26.65 7.43
C LYS A 33 11.07 25.97 7.79
N TRP A 34 11.10 24.64 7.88
CA TRP A 34 12.34 23.92 8.15
C TRP A 34 13.41 24.19 7.10
N VAL A 35 13.05 24.24 5.82
CA VAL A 35 14.00 24.61 4.75
C VAL A 35 14.51 26.04 4.93
N ASP A 36 13.60 26.97 5.24
CA ASP A 36 13.94 28.39 5.44
C ASP A 36 14.88 28.60 6.65
N ASP A 37 14.64 27.89 7.74
CA ASP A 37 15.47 27.92 8.96
C ASP A 37 16.87 27.29 8.74
N ASN A 38 17.03 26.47 7.69
CA ASN A 38 18.27 25.73 7.39
C ASN A 38 18.96 26.18 6.10
N ILE A 39 18.61 27.35 5.56
CA ILE A 39 19.16 27.87 4.30
C ILE A 39 20.70 27.91 4.31
N ASP A 40 21.32 28.34 5.41
CA ASP A 40 22.79 28.47 5.48
C ASP A 40 23.50 27.12 5.32
N ASP A 41 22.98 26.06 5.96
CA ASP A 41 23.50 24.71 5.83
C ASP A 41 23.19 24.08 4.47
N ILE A 42 22.06 24.45 3.84
CA ILE A 42 21.71 24.02 2.47
C ILE A 42 22.65 24.68 1.46
N ILE A 43 22.96 25.96 1.63
CA ILE A 43 23.92 26.69 0.79
C ILE A 43 25.31 26.06 0.96
N ASN A 44 25.71 25.85 2.22
CA ASN A 44 27.00 25.28 2.58
C ASN A 44 26.94 23.76 2.74
N PHE A 45 26.18 23.05 1.89
CA PHE A 45 25.96 21.61 2.01
C PHE A 45 27.27 20.78 2.05
N LYS A 46 28.38 21.33 1.52
CA LYS A 46 29.73 20.74 1.59
C LYS A 46 30.28 20.60 3.02
N ASN A 47 29.68 21.25 4.01
CA ASN A 47 29.99 21.05 5.43
C ASN A 47 29.46 19.71 5.98
N PHE A 48 28.63 19.00 5.19
CA PHE A 48 28.00 17.73 5.52
C PHE A 48 27.14 17.72 6.80
N ASN A 49 26.79 18.87 7.39
CA ASN A 49 26.00 18.95 8.62
C ASN A 49 24.60 18.33 8.45
N LEU A 50 23.88 18.74 7.40
CA LEU A 50 22.57 18.18 7.05
C LEU A 50 22.68 16.89 6.24
N ILE A 51 23.63 16.79 5.30
CA ILE A 51 23.76 15.61 4.43
C ILE A 51 23.98 14.33 5.24
N ASN A 52 24.80 14.38 6.29
CA ASN A 52 25.07 13.20 7.10
C ASN A 52 23.83 12.68 7.83
N LYS A 53 22.89 13.58 8.13
CA LYS A 53 21.63 13.26 8.81
C LYS A 53 20.55 12.84 7.83
N ALA A 54 20.55 13.33 6.59
CA ALA A 54 19.49 13.06 5.62
C ALA A 54 19.26 11.55 5.36
N GLU A 55 18.00 11.13 5.33
CA GLU A 55 17.61 9.75 4.98
C GLU A 55 17.95 9.42 3.53
N SER A 56 17.61 10.33 2.60
CA SER A 56 17.89 10.18 1.16
C SER A 56 19.03 11.09 0.73
N LYS A 57 20.26 10.78 1.17
CA LYS A 57 21.46 11.63 0.99
C LYS A 57 21.66 12.15 -0.44
N LEU A 58 21.55 11.27 -1.44
CA LEU A 58 21.79 11.65 -2.85
C LEU A 58 20.70 12.57 -3.40
N LEU A 59 19.43 12.33 -3.05
CA LEU A 59 18.32 13.19 -3.46
C LEU A 59 18.40 14.55 -2.76
N PHE A 60 18.75 14.57 -1.47
CA PHE A 60 18.96 15.81 -0.73
C PHE A 60 20.12 16.63 -1.29
N ILE A 61 21.23 15.99 -1.68
CA ILE A 61 22.33 16.65 -2.38
C ILE A 61 21.87 17.26 -3.72
N ALA A 62 21.09 16.52 -4.52
CA ALA A 62 20.55 17.02 -5.79
C ALA A 62 19.66 18.26 -5.57
N PHE A 63 18.83 18.23 -4.51
CA PHE A 63 18.08 19.40 -4.05
C PHE A 63 19.00 20.57 -3.67
N CYS A 64 20.02 20.36 -2.84
CA CYS A 64 20.95 21.43 -2.43
C CYS A 64 21.63 22.09 -3.64
N PHE A 65 22.06 21.30 -4.64
CA PHE A 65 22.65 21.84 -5.86
C PHE A 65 21.69 22.75 -6.62
N GLU A 66 20.46 22.30 -6.86
CA GLU A 66 19.49 23.07 -7.64
C GLU A 66 18.97 24.29 -6.85
N PHE A 67 18.77 24.14 -5.53
CA PHE A 67 18.31 25.23 -4.67
C PHE A 67 19.37 26.34 -4.55
N ASN A 68 20.66 26.00 -4.50
CA ASN A 68 21.74 26.99 -4.56
C ASN A 68 21.71 27.79 -5.87
N LYS A 69 21.48 27.13 -7.02
CA LYS A 69 21.34 27.85 -8.30
C LYS A 69 20.14 28.79 -8.28
N PHE A 70 19.03 28.36 -7.67
CA PHE A 70 17.83 29.18 -7.51
C PHE A 70 18.10 30.42 -6.63
N LEU A 71 18.77 30.26 -5.48
CA LEU A 71 19.13 31.39 -4.61
C LEU A 71 20.10 32.36 -5.30
N ASN A 72 21.09 31.85 -6.03
CA ASN A 72 21.98 32.70 -6.83
C ASN A 72 21.22 33.49 -7.90
N PHE A 73 20.23 32.87 -8.55
CA PHE A 73 19.34 33.54 -9.50
C PHE A 73 18.50 34.65 -8.85
N LEU A 74 18.06 34.48 -7.58
CA LEU A 74 17.33 35.53 -6.88
C LEU A 74 18.19 36.78 -6.64
N ASN A 75 19.50 36.58 -6.43
CA ASN A 75 20.47 37.67 -6.24
C ASN A 75 20.97 38.27 -7.57
N ASP A 76 20.79 37.57 -8.69
CA ASP A 76 21.19 38.02 -10.02
C ASP A 76 20.05 38.77 -10.72
N GLU A 77 20.26 40.04 -11.06
CA GLU A 77 19.28 40.87 -11.78
C GLU A 77 19.23 40.59 -13.30
N SER A 78 20.22 39.88 -13.85
CA SER A 78 20.42 39.73 -15.30
C SER A 78 19.38 38.84 -16.01
N SER A 79 18.80 37.84 -15.33
CA SER A 79 17.84 36.90 -15.92
C SER A 79 16.42 37.13 -15.42
N SER A 80 15.42 37.13 -16.29
CA SER A 80 14.01 37.28 -15.89
C SER A 80 13.37 36.00 -15.32
N TYR A 81 13.95 34.82 -15.55
CA TYR A 81 13.38 33.52 -15.19
C TYR A 81 14.45 32.50 -14.75
N PHE A 82 14.06 31.57 -13.87
CA PHE A 82 14.88 30.43 -13.46
C PHE A 82 14.38 29.15 -14.14
N ILE A 83 15.28 28.39 -14.75
CA ILE A 83 14.96 27.08 -15.33
C ILE A 83 15.47 25.98 -14.38
N SER A 84 14.54 25.35 -13.67
CA SER A 84 14.82 24.15 -12.88
C SER A 84 14.67 22.89 -13.72
N HIS A 85 15.58 21.93 -13.56
CA HIS A 85 15.50 20.61 -14.17
C HIS A 85 15.29 19.49 -13.14
N LEU A 86 15.20 19.86 -11.85
CA LEU A 86 15.03 18.88 -10.79
C LEU A 86 13.60 18.32 -10.80
N PRO A 87 13.43 16.99 -10.99
CA PRO A 87 12.13 16.36 -10.84
C PRO A 87 11.74 16.32 -9.36
N ILE A 88 10.65 16.99 -9.02
CA ILE A 88 10.07 16.97 -7.68
C ILE A 88 9.15 15.77 -7.56
N GLN A 89 9.51 14.85 -6.67
CA GLN A 89 8.76 13.63 -6.41
C GLN A 89 7.81 13.81 -5.23
N LEU A 90 6.57 13.33 -5.36
CA LEU A 90 5.67 13.09 -4.24
C LEU A 90 5.09 11.66 -4.33
N ASP A 91 4.90 11.04 -3.17
CA ASP A 91 4.46 9.65 -3.07
C ASP A 91 3.04 9.55 -2.52
N ALA A 92 2.27 8.58 -3.00
CA ALA A 92 0.95 8.30 -2.47
C ALA A 92 1.00 7.69 -1.06
N SER A 93 0.10 8.13 -0.18
CA SER A 93 -0.01 7.57 1.17
C SER A 93 -0.67 6.19 1.15
N CYS A 94 0.13 5.12 1.17
CA CYS A 94 -0.37 3.73 1.19
C CYS A 94 -1.35 3.43 0.04
N ASN A 95 -0.92 3.63 -1.21
CA ASN A 95 -1.76 3.55 -2.42
C ASN A 95 -2.72 2.33 -2.46
N GLY A 96 -2.23 1.13 -2.11
CA GLY A 96 -3.08 -0.06 -2.11
C GLY A 96 -4.30 0.05 -1.18
N PHE A 97 -4.12 0.62 0.01
CA PHE A 97 -5.24 0.90 0.92
C PHE A 97 -6.10 2.08 0.45
N GLN A 98 -5.51 3.08 -0.22
CA GLN A 98 -6.27 4.18 -0.82
C GLN A 98 -7.27 3.66 -1.87
N HIS A 99 -6.83 2.77 -2.76
CA HIS A 99 -7.72 2.11 -3.72
C HIS A 99 -8.80 1.28 -3.04
N ILE A 100 -8.44 0.50 -2.00
CA ILE A 100 -9.43 -0.28 -1.25
C ILE A 100 -10.47 0.63 -0.60
N ALA A 101 -10.05 1.69 0.09
CA ALA A 101 -10.93 2.65 0.75
C ALA A 101 -11.94 3.26 -0.22
N MET A 102 -11.50 3.59 -1.44
CA MET A 102 -12.37 4.13 -2.49
C MET A 102 -13.28 3.08 -3.12
N LEU A 103 -12.80 1.83 -3.30
CA LEU A 103 -13.60 0.72 -3.81
C LEU A 103 -14.80 0.42 -2.92
N VAL A 104 -14.57 0.39 -1.60
CA VAL A 104 -15.60 0.05 -0.60
C VAL A 104 -16.30 1.28 -0.02
N ARG A 105 -15.84 2.49 -0.38
CA ARG A 105 -16.34 3.79 0.12
C ARG A 105 -16.37 3.87 1.65
N ASP A 106 -15.28 3.46 2.28
CA ASP A 106 -15.09 3.51 3.74
C ASP A 106 -14.41 4.83 4.13
N GLY A 107 -15.19 5.73 4.73
CA GLY A 107 -14.73 7.06 5.13
C GLY A 107 -13.73 7.05 6.28
N ASN A 108 -13.82 6.08 7.19
CA ASN A 108 -12.87 5.98 8.31
C ASN A 108 -11.50 5.58 7.78
N LEU A 109 -11.46 4.58 6.89
CA LEU A 109 -10.23 4.17 6.23
C LEU A 109 -9.68 5.31 5.35
N ALA A 110 -10.52 5.92 4.51
CA ALA A 110 -10.14 7.02 3.63
C ALA A 110 -9.49 8.20 4.37
N LYS A 111 -10.04 8.58 5.54
CA LYS A 111 -9.50 9.66 6.36
C LYS A 111 -8.07 9.35 6.81
N THR A 112 -7.83 8.16 7.36
CA THR A 112 -6.49 7.73 7.82
C THR A 112 -5.43 7.59 6.70
N LEU A 113 -5.86 7.73 5.44
CA LEU A 113 -5.05 7.65 4.23
C LEU A 113 -5.00 8.99 3.48
N ASN A 114 -5.28 10.10 4.19
CA ASN A 114 -5.19 11.47 3.67
C ASN A 114 -6.19 11.85 2.56
N PHE A 115 -7.31 11.13 2.43
CA PHE A 115 -8.41 11.51 1.52
C PHE A 115 -9.48 12.42 2.15
N GLY A 116 -9.35 12.74 3.44
CA GLY A 116 -10.19 13.74 4.10
C GLY A 116 -9.78 15.19 3.78
N ILE A 117 -10.68 16.15 4.04
CA ILE A 117 -10.40 17.58 3.89
C ILE A 117 -9.16 17.95 4.70
N SER A 118 -8.18 18.58 4.07
CA SER A 118 -6.92 18.98 4.70
C SER A 118 -6.29 20.17 3.99
N TYR A 119 -5.60 20.99 4.77
CA TYR A 119 -4.89 22.19 4.35
C TYR A 119 -3.38 22.03 4.64
N TRP A 120 -2.57 22.96 4.13
CA TRP A 120 -1.11 22.89 4.20
C TRP A 120 -0.52 23.01 5.61
N ASP A 121 -1.28 23.58 6.55
CA ASP A 121 -0.94 23.71 7.97
C ASP A 121 -1.35 22.47 8.79
N ASN A 122 -2.11 21.54 8.21
CA ASN A 122 -2.49 20.31 8.89
C ASN A 122 -1.35 19.29 8.80
N ILE A 123 -1.16 18.50 9.86
CA ILE A 123 -0.21 17.39 9.84
C ILE A 123 -0.86 16.23 9.07
N PRO A 124 -0.17 15.61 8.09
CA PRO A 124 -0.71 14.46 7.37
C PRO A 124 -0.90 13.25 8.30
N ASP A 125 -1.99 12.52 8.11
CA ASP A 125 -2.25 11.28 8.83
C ASP A 125 -1.21 10.21 8.46
N ASP A 126 -0.72 9.47 9.46
CA ASP A 126 0.22 8.38 9.29
C ASP A 126 -0.41 7.05 9.72
N PHE A 127 -0.98 6.36 8.73
CA PHE A 127 -1.69 5.09 8.89
C PHE A 127 -0.91 4.05 9.72
N TYR A 128 0.41 3.98 9.55
CA TYR A 128 1.23 3.02 10.28
C TYR A 128 1.37 3.40 11.76
N SER A 129 1.59 4.68 12.06
CA SER A 129 1.63 5.16 13.44
C SER A 129 0.28 5.00 14.12
N PHE A 130 -0.82 5.21 13.39
CA PHE A 130 -2.18 4.92 13.86
C PHE A 130 -2.33 3.46 14.31
N ILE A 131 -1.90 2.49 13.49
CA ILE A 131 -1.96 1.06 13.84
C ILE A 131 -1.05 0.73 15.04
N ALA A 132 0.17 1.30 15.09
CA ALA A 132 1.08 1.09 16.22
C ALA A 132 0.49 1.55 17.56
N THR A 133 -0.21 2.70 17.57
CA THR A 133 -0.88 3.21 18.77
C THR A 133 -2.04 2.31 19.20
N HIS A 134 -2.92 1.92 18.27
CA HIS A 134 -4.06 1.04 18.58
C HIS A 134 -3.61 -0.36 19.04
N LEU A 135 -2.43 -0.79 18.62
CA LEU A 135 -1.85 -2.06 19.06
C LEU A 135 -1.45 -2.02 20.54
N LYS A 136 -0.89 -0.90 21.00
CA LYS A 136 -0.57 -0.72 22.42
C LYS A 136 -1.84 -0.73 23.26
N GLU A 137 -2.87 0.02 22.84
CA GLU A 137 -4.17 0.05 23.52
C GLU A 137 -4.83 -1.33 23.56
N PHE A 138 -4.76 -2.08 22.45
CA PHE A 138 -5.27 -3.44 22.37
C PHE A 138 -4.56 -4.38 23.37
N TYR A 139 -3.24 -4.28 23.48
CA TYR A 139 -2.46 -5.07 24.42
C TYR A 139 -2.75 -4.71 25.88
N ASP A 140 -2.89 -3.42 26.20
CA ASP A 140 -3.29 -2.98 27.55
C ASP A 140 -4.68 -3.52 27.92
N TYR A 141 -5.63 -3.48 27.00
CA TYR A 141 -6.95 -4.08 27.21
C TYR A 141 -6.87 -5.61 27.39
N ALA A 142 -6.11 -6.30 26.54
CA ALA A 142 -6.00 -7.75 26.56
C ALA A 142 -5.42 -8.28 27.88
N LEU A 143 -4.42 -7.60 28.46
CA LEU A 143 -3.84 -7.93 29.76
C LEU A 143 -4.82 -7.74 30.93
N ASN A 144 -5.69 -6.72 30.85
CA ASN A 144 -6.69 -6.45 31.87
C ASN A 144 -7.92 -7.37 31.79
N SER A 145 -8.15 -7.97 30.62
CA SER A 145 -9.23 -8.94 30.41
C SER A 145 -8.82 -10.35 30.86
N LYS A 146 -9.60 -11.00 31.75
CA LYS A 146 -9.36 -12.39 32.21
C LYS A 146 -9.63 -13.48 31.13
N SER A 147 -9.65 -13.10 29.85
CA SER A 147 -10.15 -13.94 28.75
C SER A 147 -9.06 -14.52 27.85
N SER A 148 -7.79 -14.13 28.04
CA SER A 148 -6.67 -14.55 27.20
C SER A 148 -5.91 -15.73 27.83
N ASP A 149 -5.43 -16.66 26.99
CA ASP A 149 -4.54 -17.76 27.42
C ASP A 149 -3.21 -17.20 27.97
N ASN A 150 -2.65 -17.85 29.00
CA ASN A 150 -1.42 -17.46 29.70
C ASN A 150 -0.25 -17.25 28.72
N LYS A 151 -0.12 -18.11 27.70
CA LYS A 151 0.94 -17.97 26.67
C LYS A 151 0.82 -16.69 25.85
N THR A 152 -0.42 -16.26 25.57
CA THR A 152 -0.67 -15.02 24.84
C THR A 152 -0.35 -13.81 25.70
N ILE A 153 -0.71 -13.86 26.99
CA ILE A 153 -0.40 -12.82 27.98
C ILE A 153 1.12 -12.63 28.12
N GLU A 154 1.88 -13.72 28.27
CA GLU A 154 3.35 -13.67 28.32
C GLU A 154 3.96 -13.07 27.05
N SER A 155 3.41 -13.41 25.88
CA SER A 155 3.86 -12.84 24.60
C SER A 155 3.58 -11.33 24.55
N ILE A 156 2.43 -10.89 25.06
CA ILE A 156 2.06 -9.48 25.12
C ILE A 156 3.00 -8.69 26.05
N TYR A 157 3.39 -9.26 27.20
CA TYR A 157 4.37 -8.60 28.08
C TYR A 157 5.69 -8.35 27.35
N ARG A 158 6.27 -9.38 26.69
CA ARG A 158 7.51 -9.21 25.89
C ARG A 158 7.35 -8.21 24.74
N LEU A 159 6.19 -8.23 24.05
CA LEU A 159 5.89 -7.28 22.98
C LEU A 159 5.67 -5.85 23.48
N LYS A 160 5.37 -5.65 24.77
CA LYS A 160 5.20 -4.33 25.36
C LYS A 160 6.54 -3.72 25.79
N ASP A 161 7.49 -4.57 26.20
CA ASP A 161 8.88 -4.16 26.41
C ASP A 161 9.52 -3.71 25.09
N LEU A 162 9.11 -4.33 23.98
CA LEU A 162 9.38 -3.83 22.66
C LEU A 162 8.57 -2.54 22.37
N THR A 163 9.26 -1.42 22.17
CA THR A 163 8.60 -0.20 21.67
C THR A 163 8.25 -0.38 20.18
N ILE A 164 7.07 -0.96 19.91
CA ILE A 164 6.56 -1.13 18.55
C ILE A 164 6.35 0.24 17.90
N ASN A 165 7.10 0.49 16.84
CA ASN A 165 7.09 1.73 16.09
C ASN A 165 6.65 1.50 14.64
N ARG A 166 6.39 2.62 13.93
CA ARG A 166 6.02 2.62 12.51
C ARG A 166 6.95 1.80 11.64
N ALA A 167 8.27 1.96 11.78
CA ALA A 167 9.25 1.37 10.86
C ALA A 167 9.15 -0.16 10.86
N MET A 168 9.00 -0.75 12.06
CA MET A 168 8.90 -2.19 12.25
C MET A 168 7.66 -2.81 11.58
N ILE A 169 6.51 -2.14 11.66
CA ILE A 169 5.25 -2.69 11.12
C ILE A 169 4.94 -2.24 9.69
N LYS A 170 5.60 -1.18 9.20
CA LYS A 170 5.35 -0.57 7.89
C LYS A 170 5.39 -1.60 6.76
N LYS A 171 6.47 -2.39 6.70
CA LYS A 171 6.67 -3.36 5.61
C LYS A 171 5.59 -4.43 5.60
N ALA A 172 5.25 -4.97 6.76
CA ALA A 172 4.17 -5.94 6.88
C ALA A 172 2.83 -5.33 6.42
N ILE A 173 2.42 -4.20 7.01
CA ILE A 173 1.12 -3.57 6.74
C ILE A 173 0.99 -3.17 5.26
N MET A 174 2.02 -2.58 4.67
CA MET A 174 2.00 -2.12 3.26
C MET A 174 1.77 -3.27 2.26
N THR A 175 2.08 -4.51 2.64
CA THR A 175 1.86 -5.68 1.77
C THR A 175 0.51 -6.37 1.95
N ILE A 176 -0.31 -5.94 2.91
CA ILE A 176 -1.64 -6.53 3.18
C ILE A 176 -2.63 -6.32 2.03
N PRO A 177 -2.75 -5.13 1.40
CA PRO A 177 -3.59 -4.95 0.20
C PRO A 177 -3.22 -5.91 -0.93
N TYR A 178 -1.94 -6.30 -0.96
CA TYR A 178 -1.37 -7.26 -1.90
C TYR A 178 -1.35 -8.69 -1.36
N ASN A 179 -2.26 -8.97 -0.41
CA ASN A 179 -2.61 -10.30 0.09
C ASN A 179 -1.38 -11.16 0.44
N ALA A 180 -0.35 -10.53 0.99
CA ALA A 180 0.81 -11.23 1.51
C ALA A 180 0.37 -12.29 2.52
N THR A 181 0.97 -13.47 2.42
CA THR A 181 0.63 -14.59 3.32
C THR A 181 0.99 -14.24 4.76
N SER A 182 0.31 -14.87 5.73
CA SER A 182 0.64 -14.68 7.15
C SER A 182 2.11 -14.98 7.45
N VAL A 183 2.70 -15.94 6.74
CA VAL A 183 4.13 -16.28 6.85
C VAL A 183 4.99 -15.12 6.37
N ALA A 184 4.75 -14.59 5.16
CA ALA A 184 5.50 -13.47 4.63
C ALA A 184 5.38 -12.21 5.51
N LEU A 185 4.19 -11.94 6.03
CA LEU A 185 3.95 -10.83 6.96
C LEU A 185 4.75 -10.99 8.26
N ILE A 186 4.75 -12.18 8.84
CA ILE A 186 5.56 -12.50 10.03
C ILE A 186 7.05 -12.37 9.73
N ASP A 187 7.51 -12.82 8.56
CA ASP A 187 8.91 -12.70 8.17
C ASP A 187 9.33 -11.24 7.97
N TYR A 188 8.43 -10.38 7.51
CA TYR A 188 8.67 -8.93 7.50
C TYR A 188 8.75 -8.35 8.91
N LEU A 189 7.93 -8.80 9.86
CA LEU A 189 8.02 -8.35 11.26
C LEU A 189 9.30 -8.81 11.97
N LYS A 190 9.91 -9.90 11.49
CA LYS A 190 11.19 -10.42 11.98
C LYS A 190 12.41 -9.72 11.38
N SER A 191 12.26 -8.86 10.37
CA SER A 191 13.42 -8.32 9.64
C SER A 191 14.41 -7.56 10.51
N ASP A 192 13.91 -6.99 11.61
CA ASP A 192 14.67 -6.17 12.55
C ASP A 192 15.26 -6.99 13.71
N PHE A 193 15.17 -8.33 13.62
CA PHE A 193 15.65 -9.26 14.63
C PHE A 193 16.61 -10.28 14.02
N ASP A 194 17.56 -10.74 14.82
CA ASP A 194 18.49 -11.80 14.47
C ASP A 194 18.12 -13.09 15.21
N LEU A 195 18.18 -14.22 14.51
CA LEU A 195 17.91 -15.53 15.10
C LEU A 195 19.07 -15.92 16.02
N ILE A 196 18.78 -16.23 17.28
CA ILE A 196 19.78 -16.67 18.25
C ILE A 196 20.14 -18.14 17.98
N PRO A 197 21.44 -18.50 17.88
CA PRO A 197 21.88 -19.88 17.78
C PRO A 197 21.42 -20.73 18.98
N LYS A 198 21.07 -22.00 18.75
CA LYS A 198 20.47 -22.87 19.79
C LYS A 198 21.35 -23.04 21.04
N ASP A 199 22.66 -22.98 20.88
CA ASP A 199 23.67 -23.06 21.93
C ASP A 199 23.78 -21.79 22.79
N GLN A 200 23.22 -20.67 22.31
CA GLN A 200 23.31 -19.34 22.94
C GLN A 200 21.95 -18.84 23.48
N ILE A 201 20.91 -19.68 23.41
CA ILE A 201 19.59 -19.34 23.92
C ILE A 201 19.66 -19.16 25.46
N PRO A 202 19.20 -18.03 26.01
CA PRO A 202 19.19 -17.80 27.46
C PRO A 202 18.38 -18.87 28.21
N GLU A 203 18.73 -19.11 29.49
CA GLU A 203 18.11 -20.19 30.26
C GLU A 203 16.59 -20.08 30.39
N GLU A 204 16.08 -18.86 30.51
CA GLU A 204 14.65 -18.54 30.55
C GLU A 204 13.88 -18.91 29.26
N PHE A 205 14.60 -19.07 28.15
CA PHE A 205 14.06 -19.43 26.83
C PHE A 205 14.46 -20.86 26.40
N LYS A 206 15.16 -21.63 27.26
CA LYS A 206 15.57 -23.00 26.94
C LYS A 206 14.34 -23.88 26.67
N GLY A 207 14.28 -24.46 25.47
CA GLY A 207 13.18 -25.29 25.00
C GLY A 207 12.38 -24.66 23.84
N ASP A 208 12.60 -23.39 23.53
CA ASP A 208 12.05 -22.74 22.34
C ASP A 208 12.99 -22.89 21.14
N ASP A 209 12.47 -23.35 20.00
CA ASP A 209 13.28 -23.60 18.79
C ASP A 209 13.60 -22.32 17.99
N LEU A 210 12.83 -21.25 18.21
CA LEU A 210 12.89 -20.01 17.43
C LEU A 210 12.89 -18.81 18.39
N VAL A 211 14.07 -18.33 18.72
CA VAL A 211 14.30 -17.19 19.62
C VAL A 211 15.09 -16.12 18.87
N TYR A 212 14.70 -14.87 19.03
CA TYR A 212 15.21 -13.76 18.24
C TYR A 212 15.63 -12.61 19.15
N GLU A 213 16.79 -12.01 18.90
CA GLU A 213 17.25 -10.79 19.56
C GLU A 213 16.97 -9.57 18.69
N PHE A 214 16.56 -8.46 19.29
CA PHE A 214 16.34 -7.22 18.54
C PHE A 214 17.68 -6.56 18.17
N LYS A 215 17.84 -6.16 16.90
CA LYS A 215 19.10 -5.62 16.39
C LYS A 215 19.58 -4.36 17.11
N ASN A 216 18.65 -3.51 17.55
CA ASN A 216 18.98 -2.24 18.18
C ASN A 216 19.13 -2.33 19.71
N ASP A 217 18.56 -3.36 20.34
CA ASP A 217 18.67 -3.59 21.78
C ASP A 217 18.63 -5.09 22.07
N LYS A 218 19.81 -5.67 22.32
CA LYS A 218 19.96 -7.11 22.54
C LYS A 218 19.29 -7.62 23.82
N ASN A 219 18.86 -6.73 24.72
CA ASN A 219 18.10 -7.14 25.90
C ASN A 219 16.66 -7.55 25.55
N ILE A 220 16.16 -7.14 24.39
CA ILE A 220 14.82 -7.48 23.93
C ILE A 220 14.88 -8.80 23.16
N ILE A 221 14.34 -9.84 23.76
CA ILE A 221 14.31 -11.20 23.22
C ILE A 221 12.87 -11.64 23.00
N LEU A 222 12.57 -12.10 21.78
CA LEU A 222 11.25 -12.56 21.37
C LEU A 222 11.28 -14.02 20.89
N LYS A 223 10.19 -14.74 21.15
CA LYS A 223 9.92 -16.08 20.64
C LYS A 223 9.24 -16.02 19.28
N GLY A 224 9.32 -17.10 18.51
CA GLY A 224 8.57 -17.25 17.26
C GLY A 224 7.05 -17.02 17.41
N ASN A 225 6.47 -17.42 18.55
CA ASN A 225 5.05 -17.20 18.84
C ASN A 225 4.72 -15.71 19.07
N ASP A 226 5.66 -14.91 19.57
CA ASP A 226 5.42 -13.49 19.84
C ASP A 226 5.13 -12.75 18.53
N PHE A 227 5.83 -13.07 17.44
CA PHE A 227 5.53 -12.51 16.11
C PHE A 227 4.15 -12.95 15.58
N VAL A 228 3.67 -14.14 15.95
CA VAL A 228 2.31 -14.59 15.59
C VAL A 228 1.28 -13.76 16.37
N VAL A 229 1.51 -13.48 17.65
CA VAL A 229 0.65 -12.61 18.47
C VAL A 229 0.67 -11.18 17.94
N LEU A 230 1.84 -10.69 17.52
CA LEU A 230 2.00 -9.38 16.87
C LEU A 230 1.17 -9.28 15.59
N TYR A 231 1.35 -10.23 14.66
CA TYR A 231 0.56 -10.29 13.44
C TYR A 231 -0.94 -10.39 13.70
N LYS A 232 -1.38 -11.23 14.65
CA LYS A 232 -2.79 -11.36 15.03
C LYS A 232 -3.35 -10.05 15.58
N GLY A 233 -2.58 -9.33 16.41
CA GLY A 233 -2.96 -8.00 16.92
C GLY A 233 -3.15 -6.99 15.79
N ILE A 234 -2.20 -6.89 14.86
CA ILE A 234 -2.30 -6.03 13.68
C ILE A 234 -3.55 -6.38 12.86
N LYS A 235 -3.75 -7.67 12.56
CA LYS A 235 -4.92 -8.13 11.79
C LYS A 235 -6.23 -7.79 12.52
N TYR A 236 -6.29 -8.01 13.82
CA TYR A 236 -7.46 -7.68 14.63
C TYR A 236 -7.80 -6.20 14.61
N ILE A 237 -6.80 -5.31 14.71
CA ILE A 237 -7.03 -3.85 14.61
C ILE A 237 -7.58 -3.51 13.24
N LEU A 238 -6.95 -4.03 12.18
CA LEU A 238 -7.41 -3.77 10.81
C LEU A 238 -8.84 -4.23 10.59
N THR A 239 -9.23 -5.43 11.04
CA THR A 239 -10.60 -5.93 10.85
C THR A 239 -11.62 -5.29 11.79
N LYS A 240 -11.22 -4.92 13.02
CA LYS A 240 -12.12 -4.27 13.98
C LYS A 240 -12.39 -2.82 13.60
N VAL A 241 -11.34 -2.07 13.25
CA VAL A 241 -11.44 -0.65 12.90
C VAL A 241 -11.97 -0.49 11.47
N PHE A 242 -11.57 -1.37 10.54
CA PHE A 242 -11.94 -1.34 9.13
C PHE A 242 -12.56 -2.68 8.69
N PRO A 243 -13.78 -3.02 9.14
CA PRO A 243 -14.44 -4.29 8.81
C PRO A 243 -14.73 -4.46 7.31
N SER A 244 -14.69 -3.37 6.54
CA SER A 244 -14.82 -3.38 5.08
C SER A 244 -13.72 -4.19 4.39
N LEU A 245 -12.51 -4.25 4.97
CA LEU A 245 -11.37 -5.00 4.43
C LEU A 245 -11.64 -6.51 4.40
N GLU A 246 -12.15 -7.07 5.50
CA GLU A 246 -12.47 -8.49 5.61
C GLU A 246 -13.62 -8.87 4.69
N LYS A 247 -14.69 -8.06 4.67
CA LYS A 247 -15.84 -8.26 3.78
C LYS A 247 -15.45 -8.26 2.31
N LEU A 248 -14.53 -7.39 1.90
CA LEU A 248 -14.04 -7.36 0.51
C LEU A 248 -13.26 -8.64 0.18
N GLY A 249 -12.41 -9.11 1.09
CA GLY A 249 -11.70 -10.37 0.95
C GLY A 249 -12.63 -11.58 0.83
N GLU A 250 -13.68 -11.65 1.66
CA GLU A 250 -14.71 -12.70 1.60
C GLU A 250 -15.50 -12.67 0.28
N TYR A 251 -15.86 -11.48 -0.19
CA TYR A 251 -16.52 -11.29 -1.48
C TYR A 251 -15.65 -11.84 -2.63
N PHE A 252 -14.39 -11.44 -2.73
CA PHE A 252 -13.46 -11.94 -3.75
C PHE A 252 -13.19 -13.45 -3.63
N ASN A 253 -13.07 -13.98 -2.41
CA ASN A 253 -12.93 -15.42 -2.21
C ASN A 253 -14.15 -16.20 -2.73
N SER A 254 -15.36 -15.65 -2.57
CA SER A 254 -16.60 -16.24 -3.07
C SER A 254 -16.66 -16.21 -4.60
N ILE A 255 -16.21 -15.12 -5.23
CA ILE A 255 -16.08 -15.02 -6.70
C ILE A 255 -15.12 -16.09 -7.23
N VAL A 256 -13.96 -16.26 -6.60
CA VAL A 256 -12.98 -17.31 -6.96
C VAL A 256 -13.59 -18.71 -6.79
N ASP A 257 -14.35 -18.94 -5.72
CA ASP A 257 -15.02 -20.20 -5.46
C ASP A 257 -16.01 -20.58 -6.57
N ILE A 258 -16.79 -19.60 -7.05
CA ILE A 258 -17.72 -19.77 -8.17
C ILE A 258 -16.95 -20.08 -9.46
N CYS A 259 -15.96 -19.28 -9.82
CA CYS A 259 -15.16 -19.49 -11.03
C CYS A 259 -14.45 -20.85 -11.05
N CYS A 260 -13.83 -21.26 -9.94
CA CYS A 260 -13.15 -22.55 -9.86
C CYS A 260 -14.14 -23.72 -9.99
N LEU A 261 -15.37 -23.58 -9.48
CA LEU A 261 -16.39 -24.62 -9.56
C LEU A 261 -16.82 -24.87 -11.01
N PHE A 262 -17.01 -23.81 -11.79
CA PHE A 262 -17.45 -23.88 -13.19
C PHE A 262 -16.28 -23.90 -14.19
N LYS A 263 -15.04 -23.97 -13.70
CA LYS A 263 -13.81 -23.90 -14.52
C LYS A 263 -13.80 -22.67 -15.43
N LEU A 264 -14.21 -21.52 -14.87
CA LEU A 264 -14.17 -20.23 -15.53
C LEU A 264 -12.96 -19.43 -15.05
N THR A 265 -12.49 -18.56 -15.92
CA THR A 265 -11.54 -17.51 -15.56
C THR A 265 -12.26 -16.34 -14.91
N ILE A 266 -11.49 -15.40 -14.36
CA ILE A 266 -12.02 -14.22 -13.68
C ILE A 266 -11.64 -12.99 -14.52
N PRO A 267 -12.53 -12.52 -15.42
CA PRO A 267 -12.28 -11.32 -16.20
C PRO A 267 -12.74 -10.05 -15.48
N TRP A 268 -12.04 -8.94 -15.67
CA TRP A 268 -12.52 -7.60 -15.34
C TRP A 268 -12.03 -6.56 -16.35
N VAL A 269 -12.78 -5.47 -16.47
CA VAL A 269 -12.47 -4.36 -17.37
C VAL A 269 -12.07 -3.15 -16.56
N LEU A 270 -10.86 -2.66 -16.79
CA LEU A 270 -10.34 -1.47 -16.15
C LEU A 270 -10.94 -0.18 -16.72
N PRO A 271 -10.98 0.92 -15.93
CA PRO A 271 -11.40 2.24 -16.43
C PRO A 271 -10.54 2.77 -17.59
N SER A 272 -9.29 2.32 -17.68
CA SER A 272 -8.40 2.61 -18.82
C SER A 272 -8.84 1.94 -20.13
N GLY A 273 -9.77 0.98 -20.08
CA GLY A 273 -10.24 0.16 -21.21
C GLY A 273 -9.51 -1.18 -21.36
N LEU A 274 -8.51 -1.47 -20.52
CA LEU A 274 -7.82 -2.77 -20.54
C LEU A 274 -8.69 -3.87 -19.94
N VAL A 275 -8.75 -5.01 -20.61
CA VAL A 275 -9.40 -6.22 -20.12
C VAL A 275 -8.33 -7.13 -19.52
N ILE A 276 -8.54 -7.55 -18.27
CA ILE A 276 -7.63 -8.43 -17.53
C ILE A 276 -8.36 -9.71 -17.20
N GLU A 277 -7.65 -10.82 -17.26
CA GLU A 277 -8.16 -12.14 -16.96
C GLU A 277 -7.20 -12.87 -16.02
N GLN A 278 -7.73 -13.42 -14.93
CA GLN A 278 -6.96 -14.22 -13.99
C GLN A 278 -7.27 -15.72 -14.13
N SER A 279 -6.24 -16.50 -14.46
CA SER A 279 -6.36 -17.93 -14.76
C SER A 279 -5.17 -18.74 -14.22
N TYR A 280 -4.96 -18.75 -12.89
CA TYR A 280 -3.90 -19.57 -12.30
C TYR A 280 -4.21 -21.07 -12.45
N ALA A 281 -3.49 -21.72 -13.36
CA ALA A 281 -3.59 -23.15 -13.62
C ALA A 281 -2.82 -23.97 -12.56
N LYS A 282 -3.24 -25.22 -12.32
CA LYS A 282 -2.49 -26.14 -11.47
C LYS A 282 -1.15 -26.48 -12.12
N THR A 283 -0.11 -26.53 -11.30
CA THR A 283 1.25 -26.86 -11.72
C THR A 283 1.73 -28.09 -10.99
N SER A 284 2.12 -29.14 -11.70
CA SER A 284 2.77 -30.33 -11.14
C SER A 284 4.26 -30.32 -11.48
N LYS A 285 5.07 -30.87 -10.57
CA LYS A 285 6.51 -31.00 -10.77
C LYS A 285 6.80 -32.42 -11.24
N THR A 286 7.26 -32.58 -12.47
CA THR A 286 7.65 -33.87 -13.03
C THR A 286 9.16 -33.96 -13.08
N ARG A 287 9.72 -35.01 -12.50
CA ARG A 287 11.16 -35.29 -12.58
C ARG A 287 11.41 -36.13 -13.83
N ILE A 288 12.30 -35.66 -14.69
CA ILE A 288 12.69 -36.34 -15.91
C ILE A 288 14.18 -36.68 -15.81
N THR A 289 14.48 -37.97 -16.00
CA THR A 289 15.85 -38.46 -16.11
C THR A 289 16.05 -38.88 -17.57
N PRO A 290 16.69 -38.06 -18.41
CA PRO A 290 16.71 -38.27 -19.85
C PRO A 290 17.57 -39.46 -20.30
N LEU A 291 18.45 -39.97 -19.44
CA LEU A 291 19.30 -41.13 -19.71
C LEU A 291 19.25 -42.09 -18.52
N ASN A 292 18.92 -43.37 -18.77
CA ASN A 292 18.76 -44.41 -17.74
C ASN A 292 20.00 -44.62 -16.84
N TYR A 293 21.20 -44.20 -17.30
CA TYR A 293 22.46 -44.31 -16.55
C TYR A 293 22.97 -42.99 -15.97
N SER A 294 22.28 -41.86 -16.23
CA SER A 294 22.71 -40.58 -15.68
C SER A 294 22.17 -40.38 -14.27
N LYS A 295 23.02 -39.87 -13.36
CA LYS A 295 22.58 -39.37 -12.04
C LYS A 295 21.91 -37.99 -12.10
N ILE A 296 21.83 -37.41 -13.30
CA ILE A 296 21.32 -36.06 -13.54
C ILE A 296 19.83 -36.16 -13.82
N SER A 297 19.04 -35.47 -13.01
CA SER A 297 17.59 -35.37 -13.18
C SER A 297 17.17 -33.93 -13.30
N TYR A 298 16.27 -33.65 -14.24
CA TYR A 298 15.66 -32.35 -14.41
C TYR A 298 14.29 -32.33 -13.76
N GLN A 299 13.92 -31.20 -13.16
CA GLN A 299 12.58 -30.98 -12.65
C GLN A 299 11.88 -29.99 -13.56
N ILE A 300 10.79 -30.43 -14.20
CA ILE A 300 9.98 -29.61 -15.10
C ILE A 300 8.64 -29.32 -14.43
N ASN A 301 8.21 -28.06 -14.49
CA ASN A 301 6.87 -27.68 -14.08
C ASN A 301 5.90 -27.90 -15.26
N VAL A 302 4.98 -28.85 -15.11
CA VAL A 302 3.92 -29.12 -16.07
C VAL A 302 2.67 -28.35 -15.64
N VAL A 303 2.11 -27.57 -16.55
CA VAL A 303 0.91 -26.75 -16.29
C VAL A 303 -0.33 -27.48 -16.80
N ASP A 304 -1.24 -27.81 -15.89
CA ASP A 304 -2.56 -28.34 -16.20
C ASP A 304 -3.54 -27.20 -16.45
N LYS A 305 -3.73 -26.84 -17.72
CA LYS A 305 -4.67 -25.79 -18.14
C LYS A 305 -6.15 -26.16 -17.93
N SER A 306 -6.46 -27.43 -17.63
CA SER A 306 -7.84 -27.89 -17.44
C SER A 306 -8.39 -27.65 -16.03
N ASN A 307 -7.51 -27.38 -15.07
CA ASN A 307 -7.85 -27.19 -13.66
C ASN A 307 -7.17 -25.96 -13.08
N PHE A 308 -7.94 -25.14 -12.38
CA PHE A 308 -7.40 -23.98 -11.68
C PHE A 308 -6.86 -24.32 -10.29
N ASP A 309 -5.78 -23.63 -9.92
CA ASP A 309 -5.25 -23.63 -8.56
C ASP A 309 -6.04 -22.61 -7.73
N LYS A 310 -7.05 -23.12 -7.03
CA LYS A 310 -7.96 -22.34 -6.19
C LYS A 310 -7.24 -21.48 -5.15
N ASN A 311 -6.17 -21.99 -4.55
CA ASN A 311 -5.44 -21.26 -3.50
C ASN A 311 -4.66 -20.09 -4.10
N LYS A 312 -4.00 -20.31 -5.24
CA LYS A 312 -3.33 -19.22 -5.97
C LYS A 312 -4.31 -18.19 -6.54
N GLN A 313 -5.47 -18.63 -7.02
CA GLN A 313 -6.54 -17.73 -7.47
C GLN A 313 -7.01 -16.82 -6.32
N LYS A 314 -7.28 -17.37 -5.13
CA LYS A 314 -7.67 -16.60 -3.93
C LYS A 314 -6.55 -15.65 -3.47
N ALA A 315 -5.33 -16.14 -3.41
CA ALA A 315 -4.18 -15.34 -3.02
C ALA A 315 -3.94 -14.18 -3.99
N GLY A 316 -4.10 -14.41 -5.30
CA GLY A 316 -3.77 -13.45 -6.36
C GLY A 316 -4.87 -12.47 -6.76
N LEU A 317 -6.15 -12.72 -6.44
CA LEU A 317 -7.24 -11.86 -6.93
C LEU A 317 -7.17 -10.42 -6.38
N MET A 318 -7.18 -10.24 -5.06
CA MET A 318 -7.10 -8.90 -4.46
C MET A 318 -5.85 -8.11 -4.94
N PRO A 319 -4.62 -8.69 -4.90
CA PRO A 319 -3.42 -7.98 -5.33
C PRO A 319 -3.47 -7.58 -6.80
N ASN A 320 -3.82 -8.51 -7.68
CA ASN A 320 -3.90 -8.25 -9.12
C ASN A 320 -4.95 -7.18 -9.42
N PHE A 321 -6.09 -7.23 -8.74
CA PHE A 321 -7.15 -6.25 -8.89
C PHE A 321 -6.70 -4.84 -8.46
N ILE A 322 -6.08 -4.70 -7.29
CA ILE A 322 -5.57 -3.40 -6.80
C ILE A 322 -4.44 -2.86 -7.67
N HIS A 323 -3.43 -3.69 -8.01
CA HIS A 323 -2.34 -3.27 -8.91
C HIS A 323 -2.84 -2.86 -10.29
N SER A 324 -3.89 -3.52 -10.79
CA SER A 324 -4.48 -3.16 -12.06
C SER A 324 -5.19 -1.80 -12.03
N LEU A 325 -5.77 -1.42 -10.89
CA LEU A 325 -6.39 -0.10 -10.68
C LEU A 325 -5.35 1.00 -10.50
N ASP A 326 -4.25 0.72 -9.80
CA ASP A 326 -3.10 1.61 -9.69
C ASP A 326 -2.51 1.90 -11.08
N SER A 327 -2.28 0.85 -11.87
CA SER A 327 -1.83 0.97 -13.26
C SER A 327 -2.82 1.76 -14.12
N SER A 328 -4.13 1.55 -13.94
CA SER A 328 -5.16 2.33 -14.64
C SER A 328 -5.10 3.81 -14.26
N THR A 329 -4.85 4.12 -12.99
CA THR A 329 -4.73 5.48 -12.47
C THR A 329 -3.53 6.18 -13.09
N LEU A 330 -2.36 5.53 -13.11
CA LEU A 330 -1.17 6.02 -13.80
C LEU A 330 -1.44 6.33 -15.28
N ILE A 331 -2.03 5.39 -16.02
CA ILE A 331 -2.36 5.59 -17.46
C ILE A 331 -3.28 6.80 -17.64
N MET A 332 -4.30 6.95 -16.79
CA MET A 332 -5.26 8.04 -16.88
C MET A 332 -4.66 9.41 -16.51
N VAL A 333 -3.78 9.45 -15.52
CA VAL A 333 -3.02 10.65 -15.16
C VAL A 333 -2.10 11.03 -16.31
N LEU A 334 -1.36 10.09 -16.90
CA LEU A 334 -0.50 10.35 -18.06
C LEU A 334 -1.30 10.89 -19.25
N ARG A 335 -2.45 10.27 -19.57
CA ARG A 335 -3.33 10.77 -20.65
C ARG A 335 -3.85 12.17 -20.36
N SER A 336 -4.27 12.44 -19.13
CA SER A 336 -4.78 13.76 -18.73
C SER A 336 -3.68 14.81 -18.78
N HIS A 337 -2.48 14.45 -18.33
CA HIS A 337 -1.28 15.24 -18.40
C HIS A 337 -0.99 15.59 -19.87
N PHE A 338 -0.65 14.62 -20.73
CA PHE A 338 -0.26 14.90 -22.12
C PHE A 338 -1.34 15.62 -22.97
N ASN A 339 -2.62 15.48 -22.64
CA ASN A 339 -3.69 16.16 -23.36
C ASN A 339 -3.97 17.59 -22.85
N LYS A 340 -3.69 17.90 -21.59
CA LYS A 340 -4.04 19.19 -20.95
C LYS A 340 -2.84 20.03 -20.54
N SER A 341 -1.65 19.45 -20.38
CA SER A 341 -0.45 20.17 -19.97
C SER A 341 0.30 20.73 -21.18
N GLY A 342 0.84 21.95 -21.01
CA GLY A 342 1.74 22.56 -22.00
C GLY A 342 3.16 21.98 -21.98
N TYR A 343 3.44 21.02 -21.08
CA TYR A 343 4.76 20.41 -20.88
C TYR A 343 4.65 18.88 -20.85
N LYS A 344 5.75 18.21 -21.22
CA LYS A 344 5.77 16.75 -21.47
C LYS A 344 6.58 15.95 -20.45
N ASN A 345 7.26 16.62 -19.53
CA ASN A 345 8.17 15.96 -18.60
C ASN A 345 7.40 15.44 -17.39
N ILE A 346 7.29 14.12 -17.31
CA ILE A 346 6.76 13.39 -16.16
C ILE A 346 7.59 12.12 -15.97
N TYR A 347 7.90 11.83 -14.72
CA TYR A 347 8.52 10.58 -14.30
C TYR A 347 7.58 9.92 -13.29
N ALA A 348 7.40 8.60 -13.38
CA ALA A 348 6.54 7.88 -12.46
C ALA A 348 7.13 6.50 -12.15
N ILE A 349 7.09 6.13 -10.88
CA ILE A 349 7.41 4.79 -10.40
C ILE A 349 6.15 4.26 -9.71
N HIS A 350 5.29 3.55 -10.44
CA HIS A 350 3.99 3.09 -9.92
C HIS A 350 3.15 4.26 -9.36
N ASP A 351 3.02 4.36 -8.04
CA ASP A 351 2.23 5.31 -7.29
C ASP A 351 2.98 6.59 -6.87
N CYS A 352 4.25 6.66 -7.26
CA CYS A 352 5.12 7.80 -7.10
C CYS A 352 5.19 8.60 -8.41
N PHE A 353 5.03 9.93 -8.32
CA PHE A 353 5.05 10.82 -9.48
C PHE A 353 6.01 11.98 -9.29
N ALA A 354 6.69 12.36 -10.37
CA ALA A 354 7.59 13.51 -10.37
C ALA A 354 7.45 14.38 -11.63
N VAL A 355 7.39 15.70 -11.41
CA VAL A 355 7.39 16.76 -12.44
C VAL A 355 8.23 17.94 -11.94
N THR A 356 8.45 18.96 -12.76
CA THR A 356 9.10 20.19 -12.29
C THR A 356 8.21 20.93 -11.28
N SER A 357 8.80 21.76 -10.43
CA SER A 357 8.10 22.37 -9.29
C SER A 357 6.86 23.20 -9.66
N ASN A 358 6.93 23.96 -10.74
CA ASN A 358 5.83 24.79 -11.28
C ASN A 358 4.62 23.98 -11.78
N ASN A 359 4.80 22.67 -11.92
CA ASN A 359 3.86 21.77 -12.55
C ASN A 359 3.22 20.78 -11.54
N MET A 360 3.65 20.83 -10.28
CA MET A 360 3.20 19.92 -9.23
C MET A 360 1.71 20.04 -8.92
N GLN A 361 1.19 21.27 -8.83
CA GLN A 361 -0.24 21.49 -8.55
C GLN A 361 -1.12 20.86 -9.65
N GLN A 362 -0.76 21.08 -10.92
CA GLN A 362 -1.49 20.50 -12.05
C GLN A 362 -1.47 18.97 -12.02
N LEU A 363 -0.34 18.35 -11.67
CA LEU A 363 -0.23 16.90 -11.50
C LEU A 363 -1.16 16.39 -10.39
N ILE A 364 -1.16 17.04 -9.23
CA ILE A 364 -2.02 16.69 -8.08
C ILE A 364 -3.50 16.81 -8.47
N ASP A 365 -3.89 17.87 -9.17
CA ASP A 365 -5.26 18.06 -9.62
C ASP A 365 -5.67 16.99 -10.65
N CYS A 366 -4.77 16.62 -11.57
CA CYS A 366 -5.00 15.51 -12.50
C CYS A 366 -5.21 14.18 -11.76
N LEU A 367 -4.42 13.91 -10.72
CA LEU A 367 -4.54 12.71 -9.90
C LEU A 367 -5.87 12.69 -9.14
N LYS A 368 -6.24 13.80 -8.47
CA LYS A 368 -7.52 13.97 -7.77
C LYS A 368 -8.71 13.71 -8.70
N LEU A 369 -8.71 14.34 -9.87
CA LEU A 369 -9.77 14.16 -10.88
C LEU A 369 -9.82 12.72 -11.39
N THR A 370 -8.67 12.06 -11.52
CA THR A 370 -8.60 10.65 -11.92
C THR A 370 -9.23 9.75 -10.86
N TYR A 371 -8.87 9.90 -9.58
CA TYR A 371 -9.53 9.16 -8.49
C TYR A 371 -11.04 9.41 -8.44
N ILE A 372 -11.46 10.67 -8.57
CA ILE A 372 -12.88 11.03 -8.64
C ILE A 372 -13.53 10.31 -9.82
N TYR A 373 -12.95 10.35 -11.01
CA TYR A 373 -13.51 9.67 -12.18
C TYR A 373 -13.60 8.15 -12.00
N LEU A 374 -12.55 7.49 -11.49
CA LEU A 374 -12.52 6.04 -11.29
C LEU A 374 -13.59 5.57 -10.31
N TYR A 375 -13.81 6.30 -9.21
CA TYR A 375 -14.60 5.83 -8.07
C TYR A 375 -15.95 6.54 -7.90
N SER A 376 -16.23 7.58 -8.68
CA SER A 376 -17.52 8.27 -8.72
C SER A 376 -18.62 7.40 -9.36
N ASN A 377 -19.81 7.97 -9.53
CA ASN A 377 -21.02 7.33 -10.05
C ASN A 377 -21.47 6.15 -9.15
N LYS A 378 -21.88 5.01 -9.71
CA LYS A 378 -22.20 3.77 -8.96
C LYS A 378 -20.99 3.15 -8.24
N GLY A 379 -19.76 3.63 -8.52
CA GLY A 379 -18.52 3.08 -7.96
C GLY A 379 -18.04 1.84 -8.72
N TYR A 380 -16.72 1.72 -8.86
CA TYR A 380 -16.11 0.68 -9.71
C TYR A 380 -16.44 -0.75 -9.24
N LEU A 381 -16.47 -1.02 -7.94
CA LEU A 381 -16.78 -2.35 -7.43
C LEU A 381 -18.19 -2.83 -7.80
N ARG A 382 -19.18 -1.92 -7.86
CA ARG A 382 -20.53 -2.25 -8.32
C ARG A 382 -20.57 -2.54 -9.81
N ASN A 383 -19.87 -1.73 -10.60
CA ASN A 383 -19.77 -1.96 -12.05
C ASN A 383 -19.06 -3.29 -12.34
N PHE A 384 -18.01 -3.63 -11.59
CA PHE A 384 -17.36 -4.93 -11.65
C PHE A 384 -18.37 -6.05 -11.35
N ASP A 385 -19.13 -5.95 -10.25
CA ASP A 385 -20.13 -6.93 -9.85
C ASP A 385 -21.22 -7.12 -10.92
N ASP A 386 -21.76 -6.03 -11.47
CA ASP A 386 -22.78 -6.07 -12.53
C ASP A 386 -22.25 -6.71 -13.81
N ASN A 387 -21.04 -6.33 -14.25
CA ASN A 387 -20.39 -6.94 -15.41
C ASN A 387 -20.13 -8.43 -15.20
N PHE A 388 -19.71 -8.80 -13.99
CA PHE A 388 -19.39 -10.19 -13.66
C PHE A 388 -20.65 -11.06 -13.57
N LYS A 389 -21.76 -10.54 -13.03
CA LYS A 389 -23.07 -11.21 -13.08
C LYS A 389 -23.54 -11.44 -14.52
N ASN A 390 -23.39 -10.45 -15.39
CA ASN A 390 -23.74 -10.59 -16.81
C ASN A 390 -22.86 -11.65 -17.50
N TYR A 391 -21.57 -11.66 -17.20
CA TYR A 391 -20.64 -12.70 -17.65
C TYR A 391 -21.08 -14.10 -17.22
N LEU A 392 -21.43 -14.28 -15.93
CA LEU A 392 -21.95 -15.55 -15.43
C LEU A 392 -23.27 -15.95 -16.10
N LYS A 393 -24.21 -15.02 -16.28
CA LYS A 393 -25.50 -15.30 -16.94
C LYS A 393 -25.31 -15.79 -18.36
N ASN A 394 -24.41 -15.17 -19.13
CA ASN A 394 -24.16 -15.54 -20.53
C ASN A 394 -23.52 -16.93 -20.68
N ILE A 395 -22.78 -17.39 -19.66
CA ILE A 395 -22.07 -18.68 -19.70
C ILE A 395 -22.91 -19.80 -19.06
N LEU A 396 -23.52 -19.51 -17.91
CA LEU A 396 -24.25 -20.50 -17.11
C LEU A 396 -25.71 -20.64 -17.54
N ASN A 397 -26.25 -19.68 -18.30
CA ASN A 397 -27.64 -19.62 -18.76
C ASN A 397 -28.62 -19.90 -17.60
N GLU A 398 -29.38 -21.00 -17.67
CA GLU A 398 -30.38 -21.38 -16.66
C GLU A 398 -29.80 -21.71 -15.28
N ASN A 399 -28.49 -21.98 -15.19
CA ASN A 399 -27.84 -22.28 -13.92
C ASN A 399 -27.54 -21.04 -13.07
N PHE A 400 -27.81 -19.83 -13.57
CA PHE A 400 -27.68 -18.59 -12.79
C PHE A 400 -28.94 -17.74 -12.90
N ASP A 401 -29.64 -17.61 -11.78
CA ASP A 401 -30.80 -16.73 -11.64
C ASP A 401 -30.36 -15.38 -11.07
N LEU A 402 -30.49 -14.33 -11.90
CA LEU A 402 -30.17 -12.94 -11.54
C LEU A 402 -31.12 -12.36 -10.50
N ASP A 403 -32.39 -12.77 -10.49
CA ASP A 403 -33.42 -12.17 -9.65
C ASP A 403 -33.28 -12.66 -8.21
N THR A 404 -33.01 -13.96 -8.04
CA THR A 404 -32.78 -14.57 -6.73
C THR A 404 -31.30 -14.54 -6.30
N LEU A 405 -30.39 -14.19 -7.23
CA LEU A 405 -28.93 -14.26 -7.05
C LEU A 405 -28.48 -15.66 -6.62
N THR A 406 -29.05 -16.69 -7.25
CA THR A 406 -28.74 -18.09 -6.95
C THR A 406 -28.07 -18.79 -8.13
N ILE A 407 -27.13 -19.67 -7.82
CA ILE A 407 -26.39 -20.47 -8.79
C ILE A 407 -26.65 -21.95 -8.50
N THR A 408 -27.12 -22.68 -9.51
CA THR A 408 -27.31 -24.14 -9.45
C THR A 408 -26.00 -24.82 -9.81
N LYS A 409 -25.45 -25.59 -8.86
CA LYS A 409 -24.23 -26.35 -9.06
C LYS A 409 -24.46 -27.55 -10.00
N PRO A 410 -23.38 -28.13 -10.58
CA PRO A 410 -23.49 -29.38 -11.35
C PRO A 410 -24.08 -30.58 -10.59
N ASN A 411 -24.13 -30.52 -9.25
CA ASN A 411 -24.75 -31.54 -8.38
C ASN A 411 -26.14 -31.15 -7.86
N ASN A 412 -26.83 -30.21 -8.53
CA ASN A 412 -28.15 -29.67 -8.17
C ASN A 412 -28.26 -28.99 -6.79
N LYS A 413 -27.13 -28.70 -6.12
CA LYS A 413 -27.14 -27.87 -4.92
C LYS A 413 -27.17 -26.39 -5.32
N ILE A 414 -28.00 -25.60 -4.65
CA ILE A 414 -28.09 -24.16 -4.88
C ILE A 414 -27.08 -23.45 -3.96
N ILE A 415 -26.32 -22.49 -4.52
CA ILE A 415 -25.52 -21.54 -3.74
C ILE A 415 -25.96 -20.11 -4.03
N LYS A 416 -25.74 -19.22 -3.07
CA LYS A 416 -26.04 -17.80 -3.21
C LYS A 416 -24.82 -17.04 -3.74
N TYR A 417 -25.03 -16.18 -4.72
CA TYR A 417 -24.03 -15.25 -5.21
C TYR A 417 -23.72 -14.19 -4.12
N PRO A 418 -22.45 -13.80 -3.93
CA PRO A 418 -22.07 -12.85 -2.88
C PRO A 418 -22.65 -11.45 -3.13
N ASP A 419 -23.20 -10.82 -2.10
CA ASP A 419 -23.82 -9.49 -2.22
C ASP A 419 -22.79 -8.38 -2.01
N VAL A 420 -22.43 -7.68 -3.09
CA VAL A 420 -21.49 -6.55 -3.09
C VAL A 420 -21.94 -5.41 -2.17
N ASN A 421 -23.25 -5.24 -1.94
CA ASN A 421 -23.77 -4.16 -1.10
C ASN A 421 -23.38 -4.31 0.37
N LYS A 422 -23.12 -5.54 0.82
CA LYS A 422 -22.65 -5.78 2.19
C LYS A 422 -21.22 -5.31 2.42
N VAL A 423 -20.43 -5.24 1.35
CA VAL A 423 -19.03 -4.80 1.37
C VAL A 423 -18.95 -3.28 1.42
N ILE A 424 -19.74 -2.61 0.57
CA ILE A 424 -19.70 -1.16 0.38
C ILE A 424 -20.32 -0.45 1.58
N GLN A 425 -19.55 0.43 2.24
CA GLN A 425 -20.00 1.20 3.40
C GLN A 425 -20.78 2.46 3.03
N ASN A 426 -20.47 3.08 1.87
CA ASN A 426 -21.07 4.35 1.42
C ASN A 426 -20.96 5.50 2.44
N THR A 427 -19.93 5.50 3.28
CA THR A 427 -19.70 6.55 4.28
C THR A 427 -18.79 7.68 3.77
N PHE A 428 -18.26 7.54 2.56
CA PHE A 428 -17.36 8.51 1.95
C PHE A 428 -17.87 9.01 0.59
N ASP A 429 -17.94 10.33 0.42
CA ASP A 429 -18.11 10.96 -0.90
C ASP A 429 -16.74 11.22 -1.52
N VAL A 430 -16.48 10.58 -2.67
CA VAL A 430 -15.23 10.68 -3.43
C VAL A 430 -14.92 12.13 -3.81
N LYS A 431 -15.93 13.02 -3.91
CA LYS A 431 -15.72 14.44 -4.18
C LYS A 431 -14.88 15.15 -3.12
N TYR A 432 -14.82 14.65 -1.89
CA TYR A 432 -13.98 15.23 -0.85
C TYR A 432 -12.48 15.19 -1.19
N ILE A 433 -12.06 14.30 -2.09
CA ILE A 433 -10.67 14.23 -2.60
C ILE A 433 -10.24 15.55 -3.25
N ASN A 434 -11.17 16.36 -3.77
CA ASN A 434 -10.81 17.65 -4.35
C ASN A 434 -10.18 18.60 -3.31
N ASN A 435 -10.60 18.48 -2.05
CA ASN A 435 -10.27 19.41 -0.96
C ASN A 435 -9.19 18.87 0.00
N THR A 436 -8.46 17.81 -0.37
CA THR A 436 -7.31 17.33 0.39
C THR A 436 -6.01 17.90 -0.15
N SER A 437 -5.09 18.25 0.74
CA SER A 437 -3.74 18.68 0.38
C SER A 437 -2.76 17.51 0.26
N TYR A 438 -3.08 16.35 0.83
CA TYR A 438 -2.16 15.24 1.09
C TYR A 438 -2.49 13.95 0.33
N VAL A 439 -3.09 14.05 -0.87
CA VAL A 439 -3.27 12.89 -1.77
C VAL A 439 -1.91 12.24 -2.06
N LEU A 440 -0.91 13.08 -2.31
CA LEU A 440 0.51 12.76 -2.34
C LEU A 440 1.18 13.55 -1.21
N VAL A 441 2.17 12.95 -0.54
CA VAL A 441 2.82 13.52 0.66
C VAL A 441 4.32 13.63 0.48
#